data_AF-M1A1X8-F1
#
_entry.id   AF-M1A1X8-F1
#
_cell.length_a   1.000
_cell.length_b   1.000
_cell.length_c   1.000
_cell.angle_alpha   90.00
_cell.angle_beta   90.00
_cell.angle_gamma   90.00
#
_symmetry.space_group_name_H-M   'P 1'
#
loop_
_entity.id
_entity.type
_entity.pdbx_description
1 polymer ?
#
loop_
_entity_poly.entity_id
_entity_poly.type
_entity_poly.pdbx_seq_one_letter_code
_entity_poly.pdbx_strand_id
1 'polypeptide(L)'
;MGSTNLESNKLEMYEFGPFEEDEGFQIGFLIGQRFSKLIQNRLSTDLILQNQLLPFAQLPNSQTLIHTLSQTNKNKFPNYWNELKGIAQGSGVPFLNILLLNFRKEILPFIPKTEEYPKEEDINDDCSDILVVSDSLAVAVHNEDANVALVGHT
;
A
#
# COMPACT_ATOMS: atom_id res chain seq x y z
N MET A 1 -7.07 12.31 39.02
CA MET A 1 -7.01 10.90 38.61
C MET A 1 -7.70 10.81 37.26
N GLY A 2 -6.94 10.92 36.17
CA GLY A 2 -7.48 10.81 34.82
C GLY A 2 -7.39 9.35 34.37
N SER A 3 -8.54 8.67 34.31
CA SER A 3 -8.66 7.40 33.61
C SER A 3 -8.77 7.74 32.12
N THR A 4 -7.65 7.64 31.41
CA THR A 4 -7.69 7.50 29.96
C THR A 4 -8.03 6.04 29.67
N ASN A 5 -9.29 5.80 29.35
CA ASN A 5 -9.71 4.56 28.69
C ASN A 5 -9.02 4.52 27.31
N LEU A 6 -7.80 3.99 27.25
CA LEU A 6 -7.33 3.37 26.03
C LEU A 6 -8.07 2.03 25.95
N GLU A 7 -9.21 2.02 25.27
CA GLU A 7 -9.71 0.77 24.72
C GLU A 7 -8.61 0.24 23.80
N SER A 8 -7.99 -0.87 24.22
CA SER A 8 -7.05 -1.59 23.39
C SER A 8 -7.83 -2.15 22.20
N ASN A 9 -7.80 -1.45 21.07
CA ASN A 9 -8.26 -1.99 19.80
C ASN A 9 -7.44 -3.24 19.52
N LYS A 10 -8.06 -4.41 19.67
CA LYS A 10 -7.44 -5.70 19.35
C LYS A 10 -7.24 -5.78 17.84
N LEU A 11 -6.04 -6.15 17.41
CA LEU A 11 -5.79 -6.52 16.02
C LEU A 11 -6.66 -7.73 15.65
N GLU A 12 -7.38 -7.61 14.55
CA GLU A 12 -8.21 -8.69 14.01
C GLU A 12 -7.35 -9.62 13.15
N MET A 13 -7.43 -10.92 13.43
CA MET A 13 -6.74 -11.93 12.63
C MET A 13 -7.62 -12.38 11.48
N TYR A 14 -7.06 -12.36 10.28
CA TYR A 14 -7.72 -12.81 9.06
C TYR A 14 -6.91 -13.94 8.43
N GLU A 15 -7.58 -15.05 8.15
CA GLU A 15 -7.02 -16.17 7.41
C GLU A 15 -7.65 -16.21 6.03
N PHE A 16 -6.80 -16.13 5.01
CA PHE A 16 -7.18 -16.37 3.64
C PHE A 16 -6.45 -17.66 3.24
N GLY A 17 -7.18 -18.74 3.00
CA GLY A 17 -6.60 -20.00 2.52
C GLY A 17 -7.29 -21.25 3.07
N PRO A 18 -6.72 -22.43 2.80
CA PRO A 18 -5.43 -22.67 2.15
C PRO A 18 -5.43 -22.32 0.65
N PHE A 19 -4.24 -21.97 0.11
CA PHE A 19 -4.03 -21.69 -1.31
C PHE A 19 -2.74 -22.34 -1.82
N GLU A 20 -2.70 -22.66 -3.10
CA GLU A 20 -1.49 -23.12 -3.81
C GLU A 20 -0.63 -21.92 -4.25
N GLU A 21 0.65 -22.17 -4.58
CA GLU A 21 1.64 -21.11 -4.91
C GLU A 21 1.21 -20.19 -6.06
N ASP A 22 0.33 -20.63 -6.97
CA ASP A 22 -0.12 -19.88 -8.17
C ASP A 22 -1.50 -19.19 -8.01
N GLU A 23 -2.06 -19.14 -6.81
CA GLU A 23 -3.42 -18.62 -6.56
C GLU A 23 -3.48 -17.16 -6.09
N GLY A 24 -2.44 -16.36 -6.36
CA GLY A 24 -2.35 -14.95 -5.93
C GLY A 24 -3.56 -14.12 -6.33
N PHE A 25 -4.14 -14.35 -7.52
CA PHE A 25 -5.38 -13.67 -7.92
C PHE A 25 -6.54 -13.93 -6.96
N GLN A 26 -6.73 -15.19 -6.53
CA GLN A 26 -7.82 -15.58 -5.64
C GLN A 26 -7.62 -14.99 -4.25
N ILE A 27 -6.38 -15.00 -3.75
CA ILE A 27 -5.98 -14.31 -2.51
C ILE A 27 -6.38 -12.84 -2.58
N GLY A 28 -5.88 -12.14 -3.60
CA GLY A 28 -6.14 -10.72 -3.79
C GLY A 28 -7.64 -10.42 -3.93
N PHE A 29 -8.39 -11.27 -4.64
CA PHE A 29 -9.83 -11.11 -4.80
C PHE A 29 -10.57 -11.18 -3.46
N LEU A 30 -10.24 -12.16 -2.60
CA LEU A 30 -10.87 -12.30 -1.29
C LEU A 30 -10.49 -11.14 -0.35
N ILE A 31 -9.23 -10.70 -0.37
CA ILE A 31 -8.79 -9.49 0.35
C ILE A 31 -9.59 -8.27 -0.13
N GLY A 32 -9.66 -8.08 -1.46
CA GLY A 32 -10.39 -6.98 -2.08
C GLY A 32 -11.87 -6.97 -1.71
N GLN A 33 -12.52 -8.13 -1.69
CA GLN A 33 -13.93 -8.25 -1.25
C GLN A 33 -14.09 -7.91 0.23
N ARG A 34 -13.25 -8.51 1.09
CA ARG A 34 -13.31 -8.33 2.55
C ARG A 34 -13.12 -6.88 2.96
N PHE A 35 -12.15 -6.19 2.35
CA PHE A 35 -11.76 -4.83 2.71
C PHE A 35 -12.23 -3.78 1.67
N SER A 36 -13.19 -4.12 0.82
CA SER A 36 -13.66 -3.28 -0.29
C SER A 36 -13.93 -1.83 0.12
N LYS A 37 -14.73 -1.62 1.18
CA LYS A 37 -15.05 -0.28 1.69
C LYS A 37 -13.81 0.48 2.16
N LEU A 38 -12.87 -0.21 2.82
CA LEU A 38 -11.67 0.41 3.34
C LEU A 38 -10.70 0.79 2.21
N ILE A 39 -10.52 -0.10 1.24
CA ILE A 39 -9.70 0.14 0.05
C ILE A 39 -10.28 1.31 -0.76
N GLN A 40 -11.59 1.31 -1.04
CA GLN A 40 -12.25 2.41 -1.74
C GLN A 40 -12.07 3.73 -1.01
N ASN A 41 -12.27 3.73 0.31
CA ASN A 41 -12.09 4.93 1.12
C ASN A 41 -10.64 5.43 1.07
N ARG A 42 -9.66 4.55 1.32
CA ARG A 42 -8.23 4.87 1.23
C ARG A 42 -7.88 5.49 -0.12
N LEU A 43 -8.28 4.86 -1.23
CA LEU A 43 -7.97 5.38 -2.56
C LEU A 43 -8.62 6.74 -2.81
N SER A 44 -9.83 6.98 -2.31
CA SER A 44 -10.54 8.25 -2.49
C SER A 44 -9.97 9.41 -1.65
N THR A 45 -9.34 9.11 -0.51
CA THR A 45 -8.83 10.11 0.44
C THR A 45 -7.32 10.28 0.41
N ASP A 46 -6.57 9.39 -0.27
CA ASP A 46 -5.12 9.48 -0.38
C ASP A 46 -4.71 10.64 -1.30
N LEU A 47 -4.22 11.72 -0.69
CA LEU A 47 -3.87 12.96 -1.39
C LEU A 47 -2.71 12.76 -2.38
N ILE A 48 -1.76 11.88 -2.07
CA ILE A 48 -0.65 11.56 -2.97
C ILE A 48 -1.19 10.87 -4.22
N LEU A 49 -2.08 9.90 -4.05
CA LEU A 49 -2.72 9.23 -5.18
C LEU A 49 -3.52 10.20 -6.03
N GLN A 50 -4.41 10.99 -5.41
CA GLN A 50 -5.35 11.87 -6.11
C GLN A 50 -4.65 13.06 -6.78
N ASN A 51 -3.69 13.69 -6.10
CA ASN A 51 -3.11 14.95 -6.56
C ASN A 51 -1.77 14.79 -7.26
N GLN A 52 -1.06 13.66 -7.10
CA GLN A 52 0.27 13.47 -7.69
C GLN A 52 0.31 12.28 -8.63
N LEU A 53 0.02 11.07 -8.15
CA LEU A 53 0.21 9.85 -8.93
C LEU A 53 -0.77 9.74 -10.10
N LEU A 54 -2.06 9.99 -9.88
CA LEU A 54 -3.07 9.94 -10.94
C LEU A 54 -2.85 11.01 -12.02
N PRO A 55 -2.61 12.29 -11.69
CA PRO A 55 -2.26 13.31 -12.68
C PRO A 55 -0.98 12.96 -13.45
N PHE A 56 0.07 12.51 -12.76
CA PHE A 56 1.31 12.09 -13.40
C PHE A 56 1.08 10.94 -14.39
N ALA A 57 0.25 9.94 -14.04
CA ALA A 57 -0.06 8.81 -14.90
C ALA A 57 -0.77 9.18 -16.22
N GLN A 58 -1.37 10.38 -16.32
CA GLN A 58 -1.97 10.88 -17.56
C GLN A 58 -0.97 11.58 -18.48
N LEU A 59 0.23 11.92 -17.99
CA LEU A 59 1.23 12.61 -18.79
C LEU A 59 1.91 11.67 -19.81
N PRO A 60 2.19 12.12 -21.05
CA PRO A 60 2.86 11.28 -22.04
C PRO A 60 4.23 10.75 -21.60
N ASN A 61 4.98 11.53 -20.82
CA ASN A 61 6.31 11.17 -20.35
C ASN A 61 6.30 10.12 -19.21
N SER A 62 5.18 9.90 -18.52
CA SER A 62 5.07 8.88 -17.47
C SER A 62 4.77 7.48 -18.01
N GLN A 63 4.19 7.39 -19.22
CA GLN A 63 3.76 6.12 -19.82
C GLN A 63 4.89 5.11 -19.92
N THR A 64 6.08 5.55 -20.34
CA THR A 64 7.26 4.67 -20.44
C THR A 64 7.66 4.09 -19.07
N LEU A 65 7.66 4.91 -18.02
CA LEU A 65 7.99 4.47 -16.66
C LEU A 65 6.96 3.47 -16.15
N ILE A 66 5.67 3.83 -16.19
CA ILE A 66 4.57 2.98 -15.70
C ILE A 66 4.52 1.66 -16.48
N HIS A 67 4.70 1.71 -17.80
CA HIS A 67 4.75 0.50 -18.63
C HIS A 67 5.94 -0.39 -18.27
N THR A 68 7.13 0.20 -18.08
CA THR A 68 8.33 -0.56 -17.72
C THR A 68 8.22 -1.21 -16.35
N LEU A 69 7.72 -0.47 -15.34
CA LEU A 69 7.43 -1.01 -14.01
C LEU A 69 6.42 -2.16 -14.09
N SER A 70 5.35 -1.97 -14.88
CA SER A 70 4.30 -2.97 -15.07
C SER A 70 4.84 -4.26 -15.69
N GLN A 71 5.54 -4.18 -16.83
CA GLN A 71 6.06 -5.36 -17.52
C GLN A 71 7.13 -6.07 -16.70
N THR A 72 8.03 -5.31 -16.06
CA THR A 72 9.09 -5.89 -15.22
C THR A 72 8.49 -6.68 -14.08
N ASN A 73 7.54 -6.11 -13.33
CA ASN A 73 6.93 -6.79 -12.19
C ASN A 73 6.00 -7.93 -12.60
N LYS A 74 5.23 -7.77 -13.68
CA LYS A 74 4.42 -8.85 -14.22
C LYS A 74 5.25 -10.09 -14.59
N ASN A 75 6.42 -9.88 -15.20
CA ASN A 75 7.28 -10.97 -15.64
C ASN A 75 8.11 -11.56 -14.49
N LYS A 76 8.59 -10.71 -13.58
CA LYS A 76 9.47 -11.13 -12.48
C LYS A 76 8.69 -11.74 -11.31
N PHE A 77 7.50 -11.23 -11.04
CA PHE A 77 6.67 -11.57 -9.88
C PHE A 77 5.20 -11.79 -10.30
N PRO A 78 4.93 -12.79 -11.15
CA PRO A 78 3.60 -12.98 -11.74
C PRO A 78 2.50 -13.22 -10.70
N ASN A 79 2.83 -13.88 -9.59
CA ASN A 79 1.85 -14.17 -8.54
C ASN A 79 1.42 -12.89 -7.77
N TYR A 80 2.37 -12.08 -7.32
CA TYR A 80 2.06 -10.77 -6.71
C TYR A 80 1.35 -9.82 -7.69
N TRP A 81 1.72 -9.87 -8.97
CA TRP A 81 1.01 -9.13 -10.01
C TRP A 81 -0.46 -9.57 -10.15
N ASN A 82 -0.70 -10.88 -10.05
CA ASN A 82 -2.04 -11.45 -10.05
C ASN A 82 -2.83 -11.06 -8.79
N GLU A 83 -2.18 -11.02 -7.63
CA GLU A 83 -2.77 -10.56 -6.38
C GLU A 83 -3.26 -9.11 -6.45
N LEU A 84 -2.45 -8.18 -6.98
CA LEU A 84 -2.89 -6.78 -7.18
C LEU A 84 -4.12 -6.67 -8.10
N LYS A 85 -4.19 -7.51 -9.15
CA LYS A 85 -5.39 -7.58 -10.02
C LYS A 85 -6.59 -8.14 -9.27
N GLY A 86 -6.39 -9.16 -8.44
CA GLY A 86 -7.40 -9.72 -7.56
C GLY A 86 -7.96 -8.65 -6.62
N ILE A 87 -7.09 -7.90 -5.93
CA ILE A 87 -7.47 -6.81 -5.03
C ILE A 87 -8.32 -5.77 -5.76
N ALA A 88 -7.87 -5.32 -6.93
CA ALA A 88 -8.61 -4.36 -7.74
C ALA A 88 -10.02 -4.86 -8.09
N GLN A 89 -10.13 -6.12 -8.56
CA GLN A 89 -11.41 -6.72 -8.92
C GLN A 89 -12.31 -6.94 -7.70
N GLY A 90 -11.78 -7.48 -6.60
CA GLY A 90 -12.55 -7.77 -5.38
C GLY A 90 -13.05 -6.51 -4.69
N SER A 91 -12.26 -5.43 -4.72
CA SER A 91 -12.64 -4.14 -4.14
C SER A 91 -13.45 -3.25 -5.08
N GLY A 92 -13.58 -3.61 -6.36
CA GLY A 92 -14.36 -2.85 -7.35
C GLY A 92 -13.72 -1.51 -7.76
N VAL A 93 -12.39 -1.41 -7.73
CA VAL A 93 -11.64 -0.18 -8.04
C VAL A 93 -10.75 -0.37 -9.28
N PRO A 94 -10.36 0.71 -9.98
CA PRO A 94 -9.48 0.60 -11.14
C PRO A 94 -8.12 -0.01 -10.76
N PHE A 95 -7.64 -0.98 -11.55
CA PHE A 95 -6.33 -1.60 -11.33
C PHE A 95 -5.19 -0.58 -11.32
N LEU A 96 -5.27 0.46 -12.15
CA LEU A 96 -4.26 1.53 -12.18
C LEU A 96 -4.10 2.19 -10.80
N ASN A 97 -5.16 2.37 -10.03
CA ASN A 97 -5.08 3.00 -8.71
C ASN A 97 -4.31 2.12 -7.72
N ILE A 98 -4.59 0.82 -7.72
CA ILE A 98 -3.86 -0.18 -6.91
C ILE A 98 -2.40 -0.22 -7.32
N LEU A 99 -2.12 -0.23 -8.63
CA LEU A 99 -0.77 -0.23 -9.19
C LEU A 99 0.02 1.00 -8.73
N LEU A 100 -0.54 2.20 -8.92
CA LEU A 100 0.13 3.46 -8.59
C LEU A 100 0.42 3.58 -7.10
N LEU A 101 -0.52 3.19 -6.24
CA LEU A 101 -0.32 3.27 -4.79
C LEU A 101 0.74 2.28 -4.29
N ASN A 102 0.78 1.06 -4.84
CA ASN A 102 1.80 0.06 -4.50
C ASN A 102 3.20 0.45 -5.01
N PHE A 103 3.28 1.15 -6.15
CA PHE A 103 4.54 1.64 -6.71
C PHE A 103 4.83 3.11 -6.35
N ARG A 104 4.24 3.64 -5.28
CA ARG A 104 4.36 5.07 -4.94
C ARG A 104 5.82 5.47 -4.75
N LYS A 105 6.62 4.65 -4.06
CA LYS A 105 8.02 4.97 -3.73
C LYS A 105 8.91 4.94 -4.97
N GLU A 106 8.55 4.15 -5.97
CA GLU A 106 9.24 4.05 -7.27
C GLU A 106 8.85 5.16 -8.23
N ILE A 107 7.62 5.68 -8.14
CA ILE A 107 7.08 6.68 -9.08
C ILE A 107 7.34 8.12 -8.60
N LEU A 108 7.14 8.40 -7.32
CA LEU A 108 7.23 9.76 -6.76
C LEU A 108 8.54 10.51 -7.11
N PRO A 109 9.73 9.87 -7.11
CA PRO A 109 10.98 10.57 -7.46
C PRO A 109 11.01 11.12 -8.89
N PHE A 110 10.15 10.64 -9.78
CA PHE A 110 10.08 11.05 -11.19
C PHE A 110 9.01 12.11 -11.47
N ILE A 111 8.19 12.47 -10.49
CA ILE A 111 7.18 13.52 -10.65
C ILE A 111 7.87 14.89 -10.66
N PRO A 112 7.69 15.71 -11.71
CA PRO A 112 8.30 17.03 -11.78
C PRO A 112 7.86 17.91 -10.60
N LYS A 113 8.85 18.54 -9.94
CA LYS A 113 8.59 19.53 -8.90
C LYS A 113 8.08 20.81 -9.55
N THR A 114 6.86 21.20 -9.26
CA THR A 114 6.29 22.49 -9.69
C THR A 114 5.74 23.24 -8.49
N GLU A 115 5.57 24.55 -8.60
CA GLU A 115 5.03 25.39 -7.51
C GLU A 115 3.59 25.00 -7.11
N GLU A 116 2.85 24.33 -7.99
CA GLU A 116 1.48 23.82 -7.76
C GLU A 116 1.42 22.53 -6.94
N TYR A 117 2.52 21.76 -6.91
CA TYR A 117 2.67 20.57 -6.09
C TYR A 117 3.86 20.80 -5.15
N PRO A 118 3.72 21.68 -4.14
CA PRO A 118 4.71 21.76 -3.09
C PRO A 118 4.91 20.36 -2.55
N LYS A 119 6.17 19.98 -2.25
CA LYS A 119 6.43 18.72 -1.56
C LYS A 119 5.43 18.63 -0.42
N GLU A 120 4.60 17.58 -0.38
CA GLU A 120 4.34 17.01 0.92
C GLU A 120 5.74 16.65 1.39
N GLU A 121 6.29 17.50 2.28
CA GLU A 121 7.58 17.30 2.94
C GLU A 121 7.66 15.83 3.25
N ASP A 122 8.77 15.19 2.84
CA ASP A 122 9.04 13.76 3.03
C ASP A 122 8.14 13.25 4.14
N ILE A 123 7.03 12.61 3.77
CA ILE A 123 6.27 11.83 4.74
C ILE A 123 7.23 10.68 4.99
N ASN A 124 8.19 10.97 5.86
CA ASN A 124 9.10 10.04 6.45
C ASN A 124 8.12 9.15 7.21
N ASP A 125 7.68 8.10 6.52
CA ASP A 125 7.29 6.88 7.18
C ASP A 125 8.57 6.46 7.93
N ASP A 126 8.71 6.98 9.14
CA ASP A 126 9.84 6.69 10.02
C ASP A 126 9.49 5.41 10.76
N CYS A 127 10.47 4.54 10.94
CA CYS A 127 10.28 3.31 11.66
C CYS A 127 11.37 3.15 12.72
N SER A 128 11.01 2.46 13.80
CA SER A 128 11.94 2.06 14.84
C SER A 128 11.96 0.55 14.94
N ASP A 129 13.10 -0.05 14.62
CA ASP A 129 13.35 -1.48 14.75
C ASP A 129 14.25 -1.78 15.94
N ILE A 130 13.87 -2.77 16.75
CA ILE A 130 14.71 -3.28 17.84
C ILE A 130 14.81 -4.79 17.73
N LEU A 131 16.06 -5.28 17.68
CA LEU A 131 16.38 -6.70 17.70
C LEU A 131 17.11 -7.03 19.01
N VAL A 132 16.54 -7.96 19.78
CA VAL A 132 17.14 -8.43 21.03
C VAL A 132 17.43 -9.92 20.89
N VAL A 133 18.69 -10.31 21.06
CA VAL A 133 19.15 -11.69 20.94
C VAL A 133 19.83 -12.13 22.23
N SER A 134 19.49 -13.34 22.67
CA SER A 134 20.13 -14.06 23.78
C SER A 134 20.35 -15.52 23.37
N ASP A 135 21.03 -16.30 24.21
CA ASP A 135 21.32 -17.72 23.94
C ASP A 135 20.06 -18.59 23.77
N SER A 136 18.89 -18.12 24.23
CA SER A 136 17.64 -18.89 24.23
C SER A 136 16.47 -18.23 23.48
N LEU A 137 16.65 -16.98 23.04
CA LEU A 137 15.56 -16.18 22.49
C LEU A 137 16.08 -15.13 21.51
N ALA A 138 15.34 -14.97 20.41
CA ALA A 138 15.45 -13.81 19.54
C ALA A 138 14.09 -13.10 19.48
N VAL A 139 14.10 -11.78 19.66
CA VAL A 139 12.92 -10.92 19.59
C VAL A 139 13.17 -9.84 18.55
N ALA A 140 12.22 -9.67 17.64
CA ALA A 140 12.15 -8.53 16.73
C ALA A 140 10.89 -7.73 17.03
N VAL A 141 11.05 -6.41 17.22
CA VAL A 141 9.93 -5.48 17.34
C VAL A 141 10.14 -4.32 16.38
N HIS A 142 9.02 -3.82 15.86
CA HIS A 142 8.96 -2.78 14.84
C HIS A 142 7.77 -1.86 15.15
N ASN A 143 7.99 -0.56 15.08
CA ASN A 143 6.93 0.44 15.01
C ASN A 143 7.02 1.16 13.66
N GLU A 144 5.87 1.38 13.03
CA GLU A 144 5.72 2.20 11.83
C GLU A 144 5.03 3.51 12.23
N ASP A 145 5.73 4.63 12.06
CA ASP A 145 5.16 5.96 12.21
C ASP A 145 4.67 6.43 10.84
N ALA A 146 3.43 6.90 10.76
CA ALA A 146 2.85 7.36 9.51
C ALA A 146 1.94 8.58 9.72
N ASN A 147 1.54 9.21 8.62
CA ASN A 147 0.60 10.34 8.66
C ASN A 147 -0.71 9.93 9.36
N VAL A 148 -1.25 10.80 10.23
CA VAL A 148 -2.52 10.58 10.95
C VAL A 148 -3.70 10.28 10.01
N ALA A 149 -3.65 10.74 8.76
CA ALA A 149 -4.64 10.43 7.73
C ALA A 149 -4.70 8.93 7.38
N LEU A 150 -3.70 8.13 7.78
CA LEU A 150 -3.67 6.68 7.57
C LEU A 150 -4.31 5.89 8.72
N VAL A 151 -4.72 6.54 9.82
CA VAL A 151 -5.34 5.87 10.96
C VAL A 151 -6.62 5.16 10.52
N GLY A 152 -6.67 3.84 10.73
CA GLY A 152 -7.78 2.99 10.32
C GLY A 152 -7.70 2.50 8.87
N HIS A 153 -6.65 2.87 8.12
CA HIS A 153 -6.35 2.39 6.76
C HIS A 153 -5.08 1.55 6.66
N THR A 154 -4.45 1.25 7.79
CA THR A 154 -3.26 0.41 7.96
C THR A 154 -3.54 -0.68 8.98
#